data_AF-A0A4Y5YJD9-F1
#
_entry.id   AF-A0A4Y5YJD9-F1
#
_cell.length_a   1.000
_cell.length_b   1.000
_cell.length_c   1.000
_cell.angle_alpha   90.00
_cell.angle_beta   90.00
_cell.angle_gamma   90.00
#
_symmetry.space_group_name_H-M   'P 1'
#
loop_
_entity.id
_entity.type
_entity.pdbx_description
1 polymer ?
#
loop_
_entity_poly.entity_id
_entity_poly.type
_entity_poly.pdbx_seq_one_letter_code
_entity_poly.pdbx_strand_id
1 'polypeptide(L)'
;MSLQCAHCYKSFSIAKVADSRGKGLSVEVQCPHCAAWLGHNKFLSFAKMIGFYGGVTAAAIGYFAEDVTFITTPVVILAVIMIGLSHIMDHLQLVESPENDPTTETNVK
;
A
#
# COMPACT_ATOMS: atom_id res chain seq x y z
N MET A 1 -3.81 -9.28 -12.93
CA MET A 1 -3.02 -8.11 -12.49
C MET A 1 -1.55 -8.40 -12.70
N SER A 2 -0.85 -7.57 -13.49
CA SER A 2 0.60 -7.64 -13.67
C SER A 2 1.27 -6.63 -12.75
N LEU A 3 2.25 -7.07 -11.96
CA LEU A 3 3.10 -6.20 -11.15
C LEU A 3 4.38 -5.88 -11.95
N GLN A 4 4.97 -4.72 -11.72
CA GLN A 4 6.26 -4.36 -12.29
C GLN A 4 7.31 -4.30 -11.18
N CYS A 5 8.48 -4.89 -11.42
CA CYS A 5 9.57 -4.83 -10.47
C CYS A 5 10.29 -3.47 -10.55
N ALA A 6 10.45 -2.77 -9.42
CA ALA A 6 11.24 -1.53 -9.36
C ALA A 6 12.76 -1.72 -9.57
N HIS A 7 13.28 -2.96 -9.45
CA HIS A 7 14.69 -3.26 -9.67
C HIS A 7 15.00 -3.59 -11.13
N CYS A 8 14.31 -4.59 -11.70
CA CYS A 8 14.58 -5.09 -13.05
C CYS A 8 13.61 -4.58 -14.12
N TYR A 9 12.60 -3.78 -13.74
CA TYR A 9 11.57 -3.19 -14.60
C TYR A 9 10.74 -4.19 -15.42
N LYS A 10 10.93 -5.50 -15.23
CA LYS A 10 10.13 -6.56 -15.86
C LYS A 10 8.78 -6.68 -15.17
N SER A 11 7.74 -6.89 -15.97
CA SER A 11 6.41 -7.23 -15.47
C SER A 11 6.31 -8.72 -15.16
N PHE A 12 5.63 -9.05 -14.07
CA PHE A 12 5.40 -10.43 -13.66
C PHE A 12 3.98 -10.59 -13.08
N SER A 13 3.46 -11.80 -13.10
CA SER A 13 2.17 -12.14 -12.50
C SER A 13 2.35 -12.51 -11.04
N ILE A 14 1.40 -12.11 -10.17
CA ILE A 14 1.33 -12.58 -8.78
C ILE A 14 1.36 -14.11 -8.68
N ALA A 15 0.77 -14.81 -9.65
CA ALA A 15 0.75 -16.27 -9.65
C ALA A 15 2.13 -16.93 -9.82
N LYS A 16 3.15 -16.16 -10.24
CA LYS A 16 4.53 -16.64 -10.41
C LYS A 16 5.47 -16.21 -9.27
N VAL A 17 4.93 -15.60 -8.22
CA VAL A 17 5.69 -15.24 -7.03
C VAL A 17 6.03 -16.52 -6.27
N ALA A 18 7.31 -16.82 -6.12
CA ALA A 18 7.79 -18.01 -5.42
C ALA A 18 7.64 -17.85 -3.90
N ASP A 19 8.04 -16.67 -3.39
CA ASP A 19 7.99 -16.33 -1.98
C ASP A 19 7.30 -15.00 -1.74
N SER A 20 6.41 -14.99 -0.74
CA SER A 20 5.75 -13.81 -0.22
C SER A 20 5.87 -13.79 1.30
N ARG A 21 6.22 -12.64 1.86
CA ARG A 21 6.38 -12.42 3.31
C ARG A 21 5.40 -11.35 3.78
N GLY A 22 5.09 -11.36 5.07
CA GLY A 22 4.20 -10.39 5.70
C GLY A 22 2.71 -10.76 5.60
N LYS A 23 1.86 -9.99 6.27
CA LYS A 23 0.40 -10.18 6.27
C LYS A 23 -0.32 -8.86 6.05
N GLY A 24 -1.40 -8.90 5.28
CA GLY A 24 -2.26 -7.74 5.02
C GLY A 24 -1.56 -6.66 4.19
N LEU A 25 -1.43 -5.45 4.75
CA LEU A 25 -0.90 -4.26 4.06
C LEU A 25 0.64 -4.21 4.00
N SER A 26 1.34 -5.11 4.70
CA SER A 26 2.82 -5.20 4.68
C SER A 26 3.28 -6.46 3.95
N VAL A 27 2.57 -6.86 2.90
CA VAL A 27 2.99 -8.00 2.08
C VAL A 27 4.16 -7.56 1.21
N GLU A 28 5.25 -8.31 1.33
CA GLU A 28 6.46 -8.20 0.53
C GLU A 28 6.47 -9.39 -0.42
N VAL A 29 6.70 -9.13 -1.69
CA VAL A 29 6.75 -10.16 -2.73
C VAL A 29 8.14 -10.22 -3.33
N GLN A 30 8.64 -11.43 -3.56
CA GLN A 30 9.90 -11.60 -4.25
C GLN A 30 9.68 -11.57 -5.77
N CYS A 31 10.52 -10.83 -6.49
CA CYS A 31 10.50 -10.85 -7.95
C CYS A 31 11.04 -12.18 -8.48
N PRO A 32 10.31 -12.91 -9.34
CA PRO A 32 10.78 -14.20 -9.88
C PRO A 32 11.95 -14.09 -10.87
N HIS A 33 12.31 -12.87 -11.28
CA HIS A 33 13.37 -12.64 -12.27
C HIS A 33 14.70 -12.23 -11.64
N CYS A 34 14.68 -11.34 -10.65
CA CYS A 34 15.89 -10.79 -10.02
C CYS A 34 16.02 -11.14 -8.54
N ALA A 35 15.09 -11.93 -7.98
CA ALA A 35 15.03 -12.31 -6.56
C ALA A 35 15.00 -11.12 -5.57
N ALA A 36 14.82 -9.89 -6.05
CA ALA A 36 14.67 -8.70 -5.22
C ALA A 36 13.35 -8.75 -4.44
N TRP A 37 13.36 -8.21 -3.22
CA TRP A 37 12.19 -8.08 -2.37
C TRP A 37 11.50 -6.75 -2.64
N LEU A 38 10.18 -6.82 -2.85
CA LEU A 38 9.36 -5.66 -3.17
C LEU A 38 8.21 -5.55 -2.19
N GLY A 39 8.15 -4.43 -1.49
CA GLY A 39 7.11 -4.15 -0.51
C GLY A 39 6.24 -2.97 -0.93
N HIS A 40 5.08 -2.88 -0.30
CA HIS A 40 4.23 -1.71 -0.39
C HIS A 40 4.51 -0.73 0.76
N ASN A 41 4.41 0.57 0.51
CA ASN A 41 4.54 1.55 1.58
C ASN A 41 3.27 1.57 2.45
N LYS A 42 3.35 0.96 3.63
CA LYS A 42 2.25 0.86 4.59
C LYS A 42 1.64 2.21 4.97
N PHE A 43 2.47 3.25 5.11
CA PHE A 43 1.98 4.59 5.47
C PHE A 43 1.10 5.18 4.38
N LEU A 44 1.47 4.97 3.11
CA LEU A 44 0.71 5.48 1.98
C LEU A 44 -0.63 4.76 1.82
N SER A 45 -0.65 3.43 1.98
CA SER A 45 -1.91 2.69 1.97
C SER A 45 -2.81 3.09 3.14
N PHE A 46 -2.24 3.35 4.32
CA PHE A 46 -3.01 3.82 5.47
C PHE A 46 -3.57 5.23 5.26
N ALA A 47 -2.76 6.14 4.70
CA ALA A 47 -3.19 7.49 4.34
C ALA A 47 -4.34 7.47 3.31
N LYS A 48 -4.27 6.58 2.32
CA LYS A 48 -5.36 6.36 1.34
C LYS A 48 -6.65 5.90 2.02
N MET A 49 -6.55 4.97 2.97
CA MET A 49 -7.71 4.49 3.73
C MET A 49 -8.33 5.62 4.57
N ILE A 50 -7.51 6.35 5.33
CA ILE A 50 -7.98 7.51 6.11
C ILE A 50 -8.63 8.56 5.20
N GLY A 51 -7.99 8.89 4.07
CA GLY A 51 -8.53 9.84 3.10
C GLY A 51 -9.89 9.39 2.59
N PHE A 52 -10.03 8.12 2.21
CA PHE A 52 -11.30 7.59 1.72
C PHE A 52 -12.40 7.60 2.78
N TYR A 53 -12.17 6.97 3.93
CA TYR A 53 -13.19 6.90 4.99
C TYR A 53 -13.49 8.27 5.60
N GLY A 54 -12.47 9.11 5.78
CA GLY A 54 -12.61 10.48 6.26
C GLY A 54 -13.40 11.34 5.28
N GLY A 55 -13.08 11.27 3.99
CA GLY A 55 -13.81 11.99 2.93
C GLY A 55 -15.27 11.57 2.82
N VAL A 56 -15.56 10.26 2.82
CA VAL A 56 -16.94 9.74 2.77
C VAL A 56 -17.73 10.17 4.01
N THR A 57 -17.13 10.09 5.20
CA THR A 57 -17.78 10.49 6.45
C THR A 57 -18.03 12.00 6.49
N ALA A 58 -17.06 12.82 6.07
CA ALA A 58 -17.22 14.27 6.01
C ALA A 58 -18.28 14.69 4.99
N ALA A 59 -18.34 14.03 3.84
CA ALA A 59 -19.37 14.25 2.84
C ALA A 59 -20.77 13.88 3.36
N ALA A 60 -20.89 12.73 4.07
CA ALA A 60 -22.15 12.32 4.68
C ALA A 60 -22.61 13.33 5.75
N ILE A 61 -21.71 13.78 6.63
CA ILE A 61 -22.05 14.77 7.67
C ILE A 61 -22.46 16.10 7.02
N GLY A 62 -21.70 16.58 6.03
CA GLY A 62 -22.03 17.81 5.31
C GLY A 62 -23.36 17.73 4.56
N TYR A 63 -23.79 16.54 4.16
CA TYR A 63 -25.09 16.32 3.52
C TYR A 63 -26.26 16.42 4.50
N PHE A 64 -26.10 15.90 5.74
CA PHE A 64 -27.18 15.94 6.74
C PHE A 64 -27.21 17.23 7.57
N ALA A 65 -26.08 17.92 7.71
CA ALA A 65 -25.95 19.14 8.49
C ALA A 65 -25.35 20.26 7.62
N GLU A 66 -26.21 21.09 7.04
CA GLU A 66 -25.81 22.21 6.17
C GLU A 66 -24.94 23.23 6.91
N ASP A 67 -25.14 23.40 8.22
CA ASP A 67 -24.40 24.37 9.06
C ASP A 67 -22.89 24.09 9.14
N VAL A 68 -22.46 22.84 8.89
CA VAL A 68 -21.04 22.46 8.94
C VAL A 68 -20.39 22.34 7.56
N THR A 69 -21.11 22.67 6.48
CA THR A 69 -20.61 22.55 5.10
C THR A 69 -19.36 23.39 4.82
N PHE A 70 -19.22 24.54 5.48
CA PHE A 70 -18.02 25.38 5.39
C PHE A 70 -16.75 24.64 5.86
N ILE A 71 -16.88 23.72 6.82
CA ILE A 71 -15.77 22.91 7.35
C ILE A 71 -15.64 21.58 6.60
N THR A 72 -16.75 20.92 6.27
CA THR A 72 -16.69 19.60 5.62
C THR A 72 -16.22 19.69 4.17
N THR A 73 -16.54 20.77 3.45
CA THR A 73 -16.11 20.97 2.05
C THR A 73 -14.58 20.95 1.89
N PRO A 74 -13.78 21.76 2.60
CA PRO A 74 -12.32 21.70 2.48
C PRO A 74 -11.75 20.34 2.93
N VAL A 75 -12.37 19.67 3.91
CA VAL A 75 -11.96 18.33 4.35
C VAL A 75 -12.16 17.30 3.23
N VAL A 76 -13.30 17.34 2.53
CA VAL A 76 -13.57 16.45 1.39
C VAL A 76 -12.59 16.71 0.24
N ILE A 77 -12.30 17.97 -0.08
CA ILE A 77 -11.31 18.31 -1.12
C ILE A 77 -9.94 17.75 -0.77
N LEU A 78 -9.48 17.96 0.46
CA LEU A 78 -8.19 17.46 0.94
C LEU A 78 -8.14 15.92 0.90
N ALA A 79 -9.23 15.27 1.32
CA ALA A 79 -9.37 13.82 1.24
C ALA A 79 -9.23 13.29 -0.19
N VAL A 80 -9.89 13.92 -1.17
CA VAL A 80 -9.79 13.51 -2.58
C VAL A 80 -8.37 13.68 -3.11
N ILE A 81 -7.70 14.80 -2.79
CA ILE A 81 -6.31 15.04 -3.20
C ILE A 81 -5.39 13.94 -2.62
N MET A 82 -5.52 13.64 -1.32
CA MET A 82 -4.74 12.61 -0.66
C MET A 82 -4.93 11.24 -1.32
N ILE A 83 -6.17 10.83 -1.59
CA ILE A 83 -6.47 9.57 -2.29
C ILE A 83 -5.83 9.55 -3.68
N GLY A 84 -5.93 10.66 -4.42
CA GLY A 84 -5.35 10.78 -5.76
C GLY A 84 -3.83 10.60 -5.75
N LEU A 85 -3.13 11.31 -4.85
CA LEU A 85 -1.68 11.20 -4.72
C LEU A 85 -1.25 9.80 -4.26
N SER A 86 -1.92 9.25 -3.24
CA SER A 86 -1.61 7.89 -2.77
C SER A 86 -1.84 6.84 -3.84
N HIS A 87 -2.84 6.98 -4.71
CA HIS A 87 -3.09 6.05 -5.80
C HIS A 87 -1.97 6.07 -6.86
N ILE A 88 -1.44 7.24 -7.21
CA ILE A 88 -0.36 7.36 -8.19
C ILE A 88 0.96 6.83 -7.62
N MET A 89 1.18 7.05 -6.32
CA MET A 89 2.41 6.65 -5.62
C MET A 89 2.41 5.20 -5.13
N ASP A 90 1.35 4.42 -5.38
CA ASP A 90 1.15 3.01 -4.99
C ASP A 90 2.06 2.07 -5.82
N HIS A 91 3.34 2.40 -5.99
CA HIS A 91 4.33 1.57 -6.67
C HIS A 91 5.02 0.64 -5.66
N LEU A 92 5.39 -0.56 -6.11
CA LEU A 92 6.22 -1.45 -5.30
C LEU A 92 7.60 -0.84 -5.13
N GLN A 93 8.04 -0.72 -3.89
CA GLN A 93 9.35 -0.19 -3.53
C GLN A 93 10.31 -1.35 -3.30
N LEU A 94 11.59 -1.17 -3.64
CA LEU A 94 12.61 -2.11 -3.19
C LEU A 94 12.67 -2.05 -1.67
N VAL A 95 12.55 -3.22 -1.05
CA VAL A 95 12.84 -3.41 0.36
C VAL A 95 14.14 -4.21 0.45
N GLU A 96 14.93 -3.91 1.49
CA GLU A 96 16.16 -4.65 1.74
C GLU A 96 15.85 -6.15 1.86
N SER A 97 16.72 -6.97 1.28
CA SER A 97 16.63 -8.42 1.43
C SER A 97 16.65 -8.74 2.93
N PRO A 98 15.84 -9.69 3.41
CA PRO A 98 15.93 -10.12 4.79
C PRO A 98 17.39 -10.43 5.13
N GLU A 99 17.94 -9.75 6.13
CA GLU A 99 19.16 -10.19 6.80
C GLU A 99 18.90 -11.62 7.24
N ASN A 100 19.77 -12.56 6.88
CA ASN A 100 19.65 -13.93 7.35
C ASN A 100 19.74 -13.90 8.87
N ASP A 101 18.59 -13.93 9.56
CA ASP A 101 18.55 -14.06 11.00
C ASP A 101 19.07 -15.47 11.32
N PRO A 102 20.25 -15.61 11.97
CA PRO A 102 20.85 -16.92 12.25
C PRO A 102 20.05 -17.76 13.26
N THR A 103 18.86 -17.31 13.69
CA THR A 103 18.00 -18.05 14.62
C THR A 103 17.00 -18.99 13.94
N THR A 104 16.97 -19.09 12.61
CA THR A 104 16.10 -20.04 11.88
C THR A 104 16.84 -21.32 11.44
N GLU A 105 17.77 -21.81 12.25
CA GLU A 105 18.19 -23.21 12.23
C GLU A 105 17.90 -23.81 13.61
N THR A 106 16.67 -24.28 13.86
CA THR A 106 16.33 -25.47 14.68
C THR A 106 14.80 -25.63 14.73
N ASN A 107 14.21 -26.15 13.66
CA ASN A 107 13.03 -27.01 13.77
C ASN A 107 12.89 -27.85 12.49
N VAL A 108 13.91 -28.68 12.25
CA VAL A 108 13.72 -29.90 11.48
C VAL A 108 13.46 -30.98 12.53
N LYS A 109 12.23 -31.47 12.54
CA LYS A 109 11.83 -32.66 13.29
C LYS A 109 12.22 -33.91 12.50
#